data_AF-A0A1Q1G8D7-F1
#
_entry.id   AF-A0A1Q1G8D7-F1
#
_cell.length_a   1.000
_cell.length_b   1.000
_cell.length_c   1.000
_cell.angle_alpha   90.00
_cell.angle_beta   90.00
_cell.angle_gamma   90.00
#
_symmetry.space_group_name_H-M   'P 1'
#
loop_
_entity.id
_entity.type
_entity.pdbx_description
1 polymer ?
#
loop_
_entity_poly.entity_id
_entity_poly.type
_entity_poly.pdbx_seq_one_letter_code
_entity_poly.pdbx_strand_id
1 'polypeptide(L)' 'VCSAVGVVPLSLQYGFPNVNKFLEGAWSIDSHFRSASFEKNLPVLLGLLSVWNVSFFGCPE' A
#
# COMPACT_ATOMS: atom_id res chain seq x y z
N VAL A 1 1.64 5.99 -9.01
CA VAL A 1 0.97 4.86 -9.71
C VAL A 1 -0.55 4.95 -9.70
N CYS A 2 -1.20 5.31 -8.58
CA CYS A 2 -2.67 5.45 -8.52
C CYS A 2 -3.23 6.78 -9.10
N SER A 3 -2.37 7.62 -9.68
CA SER A 3 -2.76 8.85 -10.38
C SER A 3 -2.91 8.60 -11.88
N ALA A 4 -3.46 9.55 -12.63
CA ALA A 4 -3.64 9.48 -14.08
C ALA A 4 -2.36 9.03 -14.82
N VAL A 5 -1.19 9.42 -14.32
CA VAL A 5 0.13 9.03 -14.84
C VAL A 5 0.34 7.50 -14.88
N GLY A 6 -0.20 6.74 -13.91
CA GLY A 6 -0.10 5.27 -13.90
C GLY A 6 -1.39 4.59 -14.37
N VAL A 7 -2.55 5.18 -14.11
CA VAL A 7 -3.86 4.62 -14.50
C VAL A 7 -4.04 4.59 -16.02
N VAL A 8 -3.58 5.60 -16.75
CA VAL A 8 -3.67 5.65 -18.22
C VAL A 8 -2.93 4.48 -18.89
N PRO A 9 -1.62 4.25 -18.66
CA PRO A 9 -0.92 3.12 -19.27
C PRO A 9 -1.45 1.76 -18.80
N LEU A 10 -1.79 1.60 -17.51
CA LEU A 10 -2.37 0.36 -16.98
C LEU A 10 -3.74 0.04 -17.59
N SER A 11 -4.57 1.06 -17.82
CA SER A 11 -5.91 0.89 -18.40
C SER A 11 -5.87 0.55 -19.90
N LEU A 12 -4.86 1.06 -20.62
CA LEU A 12 -4.62 0.69 -22.02
C LEU A 12 -4.11 -0.75 -22.14
N GLN A 13 -3.29 -1.21 -21.19
CA GLN A 13 -2.71 -2.55 -21.24
C GLN A 13 -3.65 -3.65 -20.71
N TYR A 14 -4.38 -3.38 -19.62
CA TYR A 14 -5.18 -4.38 -18.90
C TYR A 14 -6.68 -4.07 -18.89
N GLY A 15 -7.12 -2.96 -19.48
CA GLY A 15 -8.50 -2.49 -19.44
C GLY A 15 -8.84 -1.73 -18.16
N PHE A 16 -9.69 -0.70 -18.31
CA PHE A 16 -10.16 0.13 -17.18
C PHE A 16 -10.81 -0.66 -16.02
N PRO A 17 -11.61 -1.72 -16.25
CA PRO A 17 -12.24 -2.47 -15.15
C PRO A 17 -11.24 -3.09 -14.16
N ASN A 18 -10.09 -3.55 -14.67
CA ASN A 18 -9.05 -4.15 -13.83
C ASN A 18 -8.30 -3.09 -13.03
N VAL A 19 -8.07 -1.92 -13.62
CA VAL A 19 -7.48 -0.78 -12.90
C VAL A 19 -8.42 -0.25 -11.82
N ASN A 20 -9.73 -0.22 -12.08
CA ASN A 20 -10.70 0.20 -11.07
C ASN A 20 -10.67 -0.74 -9.85
N LYS A 21 -10.64 -2.07 -10.05
CA LYS A 21 -10.49 -3.04 -8.95
C LYS A 21 -9.18 -2.85 -8.18
N PHE A 22 -8.09 -2.53 -8.87
CA PHE A 22 -6.82 -2.21 -8.23
C PHE A 22 -6.93 -0.96 -7.34
N LEU A 23 -7.57 0.10 -7.83
CA LEU A 23 -7.79 1.34 -7.07
C LEU A 23 -8.70 1.10 -5.85
N GLU A 24 -9.73 0.27 -5.97
CA GLU A 24 -10.59 -0.13 -4.86
C GLU A 24 -9.80 -0.90 -3.78
N GLY A 25 -8.92 -1.82 -4.19
CA GLY A 25 -8.03 -2.52 -3.27
C GLY A 25 -7.06 -1.59 -2.53
N ALA A 26 -6.47 -0.63 -3.26
CA ALA A 26 -5.61 0.40 -2.67
C ALA A 26 -6.40 1.27 -1.68
N TRP A 27 -7.63 1.65 -2.02
CA TRP A 27 -8.48 2.43 -1.12
C TRP A 27 -8.86 1.64 0.15
N SER A 28 -9.10 0.32 0.02
CA SER A 28 -9.39 -0.54 1.17
C SER A 28 -8.24 -0.56 2.18
N ILE A 29 -6.99 -0.63 1.73
CA ILE A 29 -5.84 -0.64 2.63
C ILE A 29 -5.58 0.74 3.25
N ASP A 30 -5.83 1.81 2.50
CA ASP A 30 -5.77 3.19 3.02
C ASP A 30 -6.84 3.43 4.10
N SER A 31 -8.04 2.88 3.90
CA SER A 31 -9.11 2.94 4.89
C SER A 31 -8.78 2.13 6.15
N HIS A 32 -8.21 0.94 5.97
CA HIS A 32 -7.71 0.12 7.10
C HIS A 32 -6.61 0.88 7.87
N PHE A 33 -5.69 1.51 7.16
CA PHE A 33 -4.63 2.31 7.79
C PHE A 33 -5.18 3.46 8.63
N ARG A 34 -6.27 4.11 8.18
CA ARG A 34 -6.88 5.23 8.90
C ARG A 34 -7.73 4.80 10.10
N SER A 35 -8.46 3.70 9.98
CA SER A 35 -9.52 3.33 10.92
C SER A 35 -9.13 2.23 11.92
N ALA A 36 -8.15 1.37 11.58
CA ALA A 36 -7.75 0.28 12.45
C ALA A 36 -6.87 0.77 13.60
N SER A 37 -7.10 0.21 14.80
CA SER A 37 -6.21 0.38 15.95
C SER A 37 -4.79 -0.03 15.60
N PHE A 38 -3.78 0.65 16.15
CA PHE A 38 -2.37 0.45 15.83
C PHE A 38 -1.91 -1.01 15.94
N GLU A 39 -2.42 -1.77 16.91
CA GLU A 39 -2.10 -3.18 17.12
C GLU A 39 -2.61 -4.12 16.01
N LYS A 40 -3.59 -3.68 15.23
CA LYS A 40 -4.19 -4.45 14.11
C LYS A 40 -3.91 -3.80 12.75
N ASN A 41 -3.13 -2.73 12.73
CA ASN A 41 -2.89 -1.95 11.54
C ASN A 41 -1.67 -2.51 10.80
N LEU A 42 -1.92 -3.31 9.75
CA LEU A 42 -0.86 -4.03 9.03
C LEU A 42 0.27 -3.11 8.53
N PRO A 43 -0.02 -1.97 7.85
CA PRO A 43 1.03 -1.04 7.45
C PRO A 43 1.86 -0.48 8.62
N VAL A 44 1.23 -0.22 9.77
CA VAL A 44 1.93 0.32 10.96
C VAL A 44 2.87 -0.74 11.56
N LEU A 45 2.40 -1.97 11.68
CA LEU A 45 3.20 -3.09 12.19
C LEU A 45 4.40 -3.37 11.26
N LEU A 46 4.18 -3.38 9.95
CA LEU A 46 5.24 -3.52 8.95
C LEU A 46 6.27 -2.38 9.04
N GLY A 47 5.81 -1.14 9.23
CA GLY A 47 6.68 0.02 9.44
C GLY A 47 7.53 -0.10 10.72
N LEU A 48 6.91 -0.48 11.84
CA LEU A 48 7.61 -0.71 13.12
C LEU A 48 8.64 -1.83 13.01
N LEU A 49 8.30 -2.92 12.31
CA LEU A 49 9.23 -4.02 12.04
C LEU A 49 10.43 -3.55 11.22
N SER A 50 10.20 -2.73 10.19
CA SER A 50 11.27 -2.14 9.38
C SER A 50 12.17 -1.24 10.22
N VAL A 51 11.61 -0.34 11.03
CA VAL A 51 12.39 0.51 11.95
C VAL A 51 13.18 -0.34 12.94
N TRP A 52 12.59 -1.40 13.48
CA TRP A 52 13.27 -2.33 14.38
C TRP A 52 14.45 -3.02 13.70
N ASN A 53 14.25 -3.56 12.50
CA ASN A 53 15.30 -4.24 11.74
C ASN A 53 16.45 -3.29 11.36
N VAL A 54 16.12 -2.08 10.92
CA VAL A 54 17.14 -1.08 10.56
C VAL A 54 17.88 -0.56 11.78
N SER A 55 17.16 -0.23 12.87
CA SER A 55 17.74 0.45 14.04
C SER A 55 18.47 -0.48 15.00
N PHE A 56 18.00 -1.74 15.14
CA PHE A 56 18.54 -2.68 16.11
C PHE A 56 19.36 -3.80 15.48
N PHE A 57 18.98 -4.28 14.29
CA PHE A 57 19.73 -5.33 13.59
C PHE A 57 20.74 -4.78 12.58
N GLY A 58 20.68 -3.49 12.25
CA GLY A 58 21.61 -2.88 11.30
C GLY A 58 21.55 -3.53 9.93
N CYS A 59 20.40 -4.11 9.57
CA CYS A 59 20.11 -4.64 8.24
C CYS A 59 19.30 -3.57 7.49
N PRO A 60 19.96 -2.62 6.81
CA PRO A 60 19.27 -1.82 5.81
C PRO A 60 18.88 -2.77 4.66
N GLU A 61 17.60 -2.72 4.28
CA GLU A 61 17.14 -3.25 2.99
C GLU A 61 17.87 -2.53 1.84
#